data_AF-A0A6N9VJW6-F1
#
_entry.id   AF-A0A6N9VJW6-F1
#
_cell.length_a   1.000
_cell.length_b   1.000
_cell.length_c   1.000
_cell.angle_alpha   90.00
_cell.angle_beta   90.00
_cell.angle_gamma   90.00
#
_symmetry.space_group_name_H-M   'P 1'
#
loop_
_entity.id
_entity.type
_entity.pdbx_description
1 polymer ?
#
loop_
_entity_poly.entity_id
_entity_poly.type
_entity_poly.pdbx_seq_one_letter_code
_entity_poly.pdbx_strand_id
1 'polypeptide(L)' 'AAQIVDGSLDPATGADLIWVEAATELGYPDRLQSIVHCAIELDDWNANWSTPLEQLKEEVLVAARALTESGGPESPL' A
#
# COMPACT_ATOMS: atom_id res chain seq x y z
N ALA A 1 -0.84 -4.31 5.48
CA ALA A 1 -1.46 -2.97 5.63
C ALA A 1 -1.45 -2.47 7.08
N ALA A 2 -2.02 -3.20 8.05
CA ALA A 2 -2.00 -2.78 9.47
C ALA A 2 -0.60 -2.44 10.02
N GLN A 3 0.43 -3.23 9.69
CA GLN A 3 1.82 -2.94 10.09
C GLN A 3 2.39 -1.66 9.47
N ILE A 4 1.93 -1.27 8.28
CA ILE A 4 2.29 0.01 7.65
C ILE A 4 1.64 1.15 8.44
N VAL A 5 0.37 1.00 8.80
CA VAL A 5 -0.40 2.01 9.55
C VAL A 5 0.16 2.25 10.95
N ASP A 6 0.56 1.18 11.64
CA ASP A 6 1.17 1.21 12.97
C ASP A 6 2.65 1.66 12.94
N GLY A 7 3.27 1.73 11.76
CA GLY A 7 4.65 2.15 11.58
C GLY A 7 5.70 1.07 11.90
N SER A 8 5.26 -0.16 12.17
CA SER A 8 6.15 -1.31 12.37
C SER A 8 6.75 -1.85 11.06
N LEU A 9 6.23 -1.43 9.90
CA LEU A 9 6.77 -1.73 8.58
C LEU A 9 6.88 -0.45 7.74
N ASP A 10 8.02 -0.26 7.06
CA ASP A 10 8.21 0.86 6.12
C ASP A 10 7.15 0.79 5.00
N PRO A 11 6.53 1.92 4.61
CA PRO A 11 5.48 1.92 3.60
C PRO A 11 5.93 1.34 2.25
N ALA A 12 7.15 1.62 1.79
CA ALA A 12 7.61 1.07 0.51
C ALA A 12 7.77 -0.44 0.58
N THR A 13 8.41 -0.96 1.64
CA THR A 13 8.50 -2.40 1.87
C THR A 13 7.12 -3.05 2.00
N GLY A 14 6.19 -2.39 2.70
CA GLY A 14 4.84 -2.91 2.89
C GLY A 14 4.00 -2.90 1.61
N ALA A 15 4.16 -1.89 0.75
CA ALA A 15 3.51 -1.84 -0.56
C ALA A 15 4.03 -2.94 -1.49
N ASP A 16 5.34 -3.16 -1.52
CA ASP A 16 5.97 -4.24 -2.29
C ASP A 16 5.43 -5.61 -1.89
N LEU A 17 5.40 -5.94 -0.58
CA LEU A 17 4.84 -7.21 -0.11
C LEU A 17 3.35 -7.37 -0.46
N ILE A 18 2.56 -6.30 -0.33
CA ILE A 18 1.15 -6.33 -0.73
C ILE A 18 1.02 -6.56 -2.23
N TRP A 19 1.89 -5.99 -3.05
CA TRP A 19 1.86 -6.17 -4.49
C TRP A 19 2.30 -7.58 -4.91
N VAL A 20 3.50 -8.00 -4.50
CA VAL A 20 4.13 -9.25 -4.93
C VAL A 20 3.40 -10.46 -4.36
N GLU A 21 3.00 -10.42 -3.08
CA GLU A 21 2.38 -11.57 -2.41
C GLU A 21 0.85 -11.49 -2.47
N ALA A 22 0.26 -10.46 -1.85
CA ALA A 22 -1.19 -10.44 -1.65
C ALA A 22 -1.99 -10.17 -2.93
N ALA A 23 -1.58 -9.20 -3.75
CA ALA A 23 -2.30 -8.85 -4.97
C ALA A 23 -2.13 -9.93 -6.04
N THR A 24 -0.93 -10.49 -6.21
CA THR A 24 -0.70 -11.61 -7.12
C THR A 24 -1.53 -12.84 -6.75
N GLU A 25 -1.54 -13.23 -5.47
CA GLU A 25 -2.30 -14.40 -5.00
C GLU A 25 -3.81 -14.21 -5.17
N LEU A 26 -4.32 -13.00 -4.91
CA LEU A 26 -5.74 -12.68 -4.99
C LEU A 26 -6.21 -12.26 -6.39
N GLY A 27 -5.33 -12.22 -7.39
CA GLY A 27 -5.65 -11.83 -8.77
C GLY A 27 -5.96 -10.34 -8.95
N TYR A 28 -5.25 -9.46 -8.23
CA TYR A 28 -5.35 -7.99 -8.29
C TYR A 28 -6.74 -7.42 -7.99
N PRO A 29 -7.30 -7.65 -6.78
CA PRO A 29 -8.61 -7.11 -6.41
C PRO A 29 -8.60 -5.58 -6.35
N ASP A 30 -9.74 -4.95 -6.69
CA ASP A 30 -9.88 -3.50 -6.77
C ASP A 30 -9.48 -2.77 -5.48
N ARG A 31 -9.77 -3.37 -4.32
CA ARG A 31 -9.42 -2.79 -3.00
C ARG A 31 -7.91 -2.62 -2.79
N LEU A 32 -7.08 -3.36 -3.51
CA LEU A 32 -5.62 -3.27 -3.43
C LEU A 32 -5.02 -2.36 -4.51
N GLN A 33 -5.81 -1.93 -5.50
CA GLN A 33 -5.33 -1.13 -6.66
C GLN A 33 -4.48 0.07 -6.22
N SER A 34 -4.94 0.86 -5.25
CA SER A 34 -4.21 2.05 -4.80
C SER A 34 -2.82 1.72 -4.24
N ILE A 35 -2.70 0.64 -3.46
CA ILE A 35 -1.41 0.21 -2.91
C ILE A 35 -0.53 -0.37 -4.01
N VAL A 36 -1.09 -1.16 -4.91
CA VAL A 36 -0.36 -1.74 -6.05
C VAL A 36 0.18 -0.65 -6.96
N HIS A 37 -0.59 0.40 -7.23
CA HIS A 37 -0.14 1.54 -8.01
C HIS A 37 1.07 2.22 -7.35
N CYS A 38 0.96 2.54 -6.05
CA CYS A 38 2.07 3.13 -5.31
C CYS A 38 3.31 2.21 -5.30
N ALA A 39 3.13 0.89 -5.19
CA ALA A 39 4.24 -0.07 -5.22
C ALA A 39 5.00 -0.02 -6.56
N ILE A 40 4.27 0.04 -7.67
CA ILE A 40 4.86 0.16 -9.01
C ILE A 40 5.61 1.49 -9.15
N GLU A 41 5.02 2.60 -8.70
CA GLU A 41 5.71 3.90 -8.74
C GLU A 41 6.96 3.93 -7.87
N LEU A 42 6.92 3.27 -6.70
CA LEU A 42 8.06 3.17 -5.80
C LEU A 42 9.18 2.27 -6.35
N ASP A 43 8.84 1.20 -7.07
CA ASP A 43 9.81 0.31 -7.73
C ASP A 43 10.54 1.03 -8.88
N ASP A 44 9.82 1.85 -9.66
CA ASP A 44 10.39 2.62 -10.78
C ASP A 44 11.01 3.97 -10.34
N TRP A 45 10.79 4.39 -9.08
CA TRP A 45 11.18 5.71 -8.60
C TRP A 45 12.68 5.94 -8.72
N ASN A 46 13.05 7.15 -9.14
CA ASN A 46 14.44 7.60 -9.11
C ASN A 46 14.56 9.08 -8.75
N ALA A 47 15.77 9.48 -8.31
CA ALA A 47 16.05 10.82 -7.81
C ALA A 47 15.89 11.97 -8.83
N ASN A 48 15.67 11.66 -10.11
CA ASN A 48 15.39 12.67 -11.15
C ASN A 48 13.89 12.99 -11.27
N TRP A 49 13.02 12.26 -10.56
CA TRP A 49 11.59 12.54 -10.52
C TRP A 49 11.31 13.79 -9.68
N SER A 50 10.30 14.55 -10.08
CA SER A 50 9.83 15.71 -9.29
C SER A 50 9.09 15.28 -8.02
N THR A 51 8.53 14.07 -8.00
CA THR A 51 7.84 13.51 -6.83
C THR A 51 8.87 13.01 -5.81
N PRO A 52 8.86 13.53 -4.57
CA PRO A 52 9.72 13.01 -3.51
C PRO A 52 9.34 11.58 -3.12
N LEU A 53 10.34 10.75 -2.82
CA LEU A 53 10.13 9.39 -2.31
C LEU A 53 9.22 9.36 -1.07
N GLU A 54 9.41 10.32 -0.16
CA GLU A 54 8.60 10.46 1.06
C GLU A 54 7.12 10.72 0.75
N GLN A 55 6.80 11.43 -0.34
CA GLN A 55 5.43 11.66 -0.76
C GLN A 55 4.76 10.36 -1.19
N LEU A 56 5.45 9.53 -1.98
CA LEU A 56 4.93 8.21 -2.39
C LEU A 56 4.71 7.30 -1.17
N LYS A 57 5.62 7.34 -0.19
CA LYS A 57 5.44 6.60 1.07
C LYS A 57 4.23 7.08 1.87
N GLU A 58 3.95 8.38 1.87
CA GLU A 58 2.75 8.95 2.49
C GLU A 58 1.47 8.47 1.78
N GLU A 59 1.47 8.39 0.45
CA GLU A 59 0.33 7.87 -0.31
C GLU A 59 0.05 6.39 -0.01
N VAL A 60 1.11 5.57 0.13
CA VAL A 60 0.97 4.18 0.61
C VAL A 60 0.32 4.15 1.99
N LEU A 61 0.76 5.02 2.91
CA LEU A 61 0.20 5.06 4.27
C LEU A 61 -1.29 5.42 4.25
N VAL A 62 -1.70 6.38 3.43
CA VAL A 62 -3.11 6.75 3.24
C VAL A 62 -3.90 5.57 2.68
N ALA A 63 -3.40 4.91 1.63
CA ALA A 63 -4.06 3.75 1.03
C ALA A 63 -4.14 2.56 2.00
N ALA A 64 -3.11 2.33 2.82
CA ALA A 64 -3.08 1.27 3.83
C ALA A 64 -4.08 1.53 4.97
N ARG A 65 -4.26 2.80 5.38
CA ARG A 65 -5.31 3.21 6.34
C ARG A 65 -6.68 2.93 5.77
N ALA A 66 -6.96 3.43 4.56
CA ALA A 66 -8.23 3.22 3.88
C ALA A 66 -8.56 1.72 3.74
N LEU A 67 -7.58 0.89 3.37
CA LEU A 67 -7.76 -0.56 3.27
C LEU A 67 -8.08 -1.21 4.63
N THR A 68 -7.44 -0.75 5.71
CA THR A 68 -7.66 -1.28 7.07
C THR A 68 -9.00 -0.85 7.63
N GLU A 69 -9.44 0.38 7.36
CA GLU A 69 -10.75 0.91 7.75
C GLU A 69 -11.90 0.27 6.97
N SER A 70 -11.66 -0.04 5.69
CA SER A 70 -12.60 -0.79 4.83
C SER A 70 -12.72 -2.27 5.22
N GLY A 71 -11.81 -2.78 6.06
CA GLY A 71 -11.75 -4.17 6.54
C GLY A 71 -11.94 -4.32 8.05
N GLY A 72 -12.37 -3.27 8.76
CA GLY A 72 -12.77 -3.34 10.17
C GLY A 72 -13.96 -4.30 10.37
N PRO A 73 -14.10 -4.97 11.54
CA PRO A 73 -14.89 -6.18 11.67
C PRO A 73 -16.29 -5.98 11.13
N GLU A 74 -16.67 -6.83 10.17
CA GLU A 74 -18.05 -7.08 9.83
C GLU A 74 -18.79 -7.33 11.16
N SER A 75 -19.51 -6.32 11.65
CA SER A 75 -20.45 -6.50 12.75
C SER A 75 -21.43 -7.58 12.30
N PRO A 76 -21.50 -8.74 12.99
CA PRO A 76 -22.53 -9.70 12.69
C PRO A 76 -23.87 -9.04 13.04
N LEU A 77 -24.77 -9.04 12.07
CA LEU A 77 -26.19 -8.74 12.25
C LEU A 77 -26.80 -9.59 13.37
#